data_AF-A0A8J3BD76-F1
#
_entry.id   AF-A0A8J3BD76-F1
#
_cell.length_a   1.000
_cell.length_b   1.000
_cell.length_c   1.000
_cell.angle_alpha   90.00
_cell.angle_beta   90.00
_cell.angle_gamma   90.00
#
_symmetry.space_group_name_H-M   'P 1'
#
loop_
_entity.id
_entity.type
_entity.pdbx_description
1 polymer ?
#
loop_
_entity_poly.entity_id
_entity_poly.type
_entity_poly.pdbx_seq_one_letter_code
_entity_poly.pdbx_strand_id
1 'polypeptide(L)'
;MGEYGTYKGQEIKIGTCEDMLYLRPDQINLVTGAAVLNHLKELRFRFPFPEEDSIEPGGFDDFDRGLSVWGYEVPAEVRHYKVQFASNGRGKGILVMLPCPYSQEAKDSGLKYMYNGFGGPARVVQQRIWAGVWVTVLDCGGCGARFRLPDLDSAQPLILALLEMAKQAGLDDRKAAAKTLIEVTRRVEAGYSTPAPGAGRASPRL
;
A
#
# COMPACT_ATOMS: atom_id res chain seq x y z
N MET A 1 -16.85 -8.51 -5.98
CA MET A 1 -16.83 -9.96 -5.73
C MET A 1 -15.79 -10.20 -4.64
N GLY A 2 -16.09 -11.05 -3.65
CA GLY A 2 -15.16 -11.35 -2.56
C GLY A 2 -14.42 -12.66 -2.83
N GLU A 3 -13.15 -12.71 -2.44
CA GLU A 3 -12.33 -13.94 -2.46
C GLU A 3 -12.34 -14.58 -1.07
N TYR A 4 -12.47 -15.90 -1.06
CA TYR A 4 -12.61 -16.72 0.14
C TYR A 4 -11.57 -17.85 0.15
N GLY A 5 -11.18 -18.28 1.35
CA GLY A 5 -10.29 -19.42 1.56
C GLY A 5 -10.60 -20.13 2.87
N THR A 6 -9.96 -21.26 3.12
CA THR A 6 -10.17 -22.06 4.33
C THR A 6 -9.01 -21.87 5.30
N TYR A 7 -9.31 -21.44 6.53
CA TYR A 7 -8.38 -21.32 7.66
C TYR A 7 -8.95 -22.09 8.87
N LYS A 8 -8.16 -22.98 9.47
CA LYS A 8 -8.58 -23.84 10.60
C LYS A 8 -9.93 -24.56 10.37
N GLY A 9 -10.19 -24.98 9.13
CA GLY A 9 -11.42 -25.68 8.73
C GLY A 9 -12.64 -24.77 8.53
N GLN A 10 -12.49 -23.45 8.65
CA GLN A 10 -13.57 -22.48 8.42
C GLN A 10 -13.31 -21.69 7.14
N GLU A 11 -14.37 -21.41 6.39
CA GLU A 11 -14.31 -20.49 5.25
C GLU A 11 -14.24 -19.05 5.77
N ILE A 12 -13.23 -18.32 5.33
CA ILE A 12 -12.96 -16.94 5.70
C ILE A 12 -12.84 -16.09 4.44
N LYS A 13 -13.25 -14.82 4.55
CA LYS A 13 -13.02 -13.83 3.50
C LYS A 13 -11.55 -13.39 3.55
N ILE A 14 -10.85 -13.44 2.42
CA ILE A 14 -9.43 -13.09 2.33
C ILE A 14 -9.18 -11.82 1.49
N GLY A 15 -10.11 -11.43 0.61
CA GLY A 15 -9.93 -10.24 -0.21
C GLY A 15 -10.99 -10.01 -1.28
N THR A 16 -10.56 -9.34 -2.35
CA THR A 16 -11.21 -9.17 -3.66
C THR A 16 -10.36 -9.85 -4.74
N CYS A 17 -10.76 -9.80 -6.01
CA CYS A 17 -10.04 -10.48 -7.09
C CYS A 17 -8.54 -10.11 -7.19
N GLU A 18 -8.18 -8.85 -6.89
CA GLU A 18 -6.79 -8.37 -6.97
C GLU A 18 -6.18 -7.99 -5.62
N ASP A 19 -7.00 -7.72 -4.60
CA ASP A 19 -6.57 -7.20 -3.30
C ASP A 19 -6.92 -8.14 -2.15
N MET A 20 -5.92 -8.81 -1.60
CA MET A 20 -6.02 -9.65 -0.41
C MET A 20 -6.00 -8.79 0.86
N LEU A 21 -7.06 -7.99 1.05
CA LEU A 21 -7.16 -6.99 2.13
C LEU A 21 -7.17 -7.61 3.54
N TYR A 22 -7.54 -8.89 3.64
CA TYR A 22 -7.65 -9.63 4.90
C TYR A 22 -6.61 -10.76 5.03
N LEU A 23 -5.53 -10.70 4.24
CA LEU A 23 -4.45 -11.69 4.26
C LEU A 23 -3.10 -11.03 3.99
N ARG A 24 -2.13 -11.30 4.88
CA ARG A 24 -0.75 -10.83 4.74
C ARG A 24 0.15 -11.83 4.02
N PRO A 25 1.31 -11.40 3.49
CA PRO A 25 2.30 -12.29 2.90
C PRO A 25 2.75 -13.45 3.80
N ASP A 26 2.97 -13.20 5.09
CA ASP A 26 3.39 -14.20 6.08
C ASP A 26 2.32 -15.25 6.40
N GLN A 27 1.06 -14.96 6.04
CA GLN A 27 -0.09 -15.79 6.35
C GLN A 27 -0.56 -16.67 5.19
N ILE A 28 0.00 -16.50 3.97
CA ILE A 28 -0.47 -17.19 2.75
C ILE A 28 -0.55 -18.70 2.95
N ASN A 29 0.48 -19.29 3.56
CA ASN A 29 0.57 -20.74 3.75
C ASN A 29 -0.39 -21.29 4.84
N LEU A 30 -1.08 -20.41 5.57
CA LEU A 30 -2.09 -20.79 6.57
C LEU A 30 -3.47 -21.00 5.94
N VAL A 31 -3.70 -20.46 4.73
CA VAL A 31 -4.98 -20.49 4.04
C VAL A 31 -4.92 -21.49 2.88
N THR A 32 -5.97 -22.30 2.75
CA THR A 32 -6.11 -23.31 1.68
C THR A 32 -7.39 -23.08 0.88
N GLY A 33 -7.59 -23.84 -0.20
CA GLY A 33 -8.85 -23.82 -0.98
C GLY A 33 -9.09 -22.57 -1.85
N ALA A 34 -8.28 -21.53 -1.72
CA ALA A 34 -8.40 -20.30 -2.50
C ALA A 34 -7.64 -20.43 -3.84
N ALA A 35 -8.36 -20.74 -4.93
CA ALA A 35 -7.76 -20.90 -6.25
C ALA A 35 -6.98 -19.66 -6.73
N VAL A 36 -7.40 -18.46 -6.29
CA VAL A 36 -6.74 -17.19 -6.60
C VAL A 36 -5.28 -17.18 -6.11
N LEU A 37 -4.95 -17.91 -5.04
CA LEU A 37 -3.58 -18.01 -4.51
C LEU A 37 -2.64 -18.80 -5.44
N ASN A 38 -3.14 -19.41 -6.52
CA ASN A 38 -2.28 -19.96 -7.58
C ASN A 38 -1.66 -18.86 -8.46
N HIS A 39 -2.20 -17.64 -8.40
CA HIS A 39 -1.79 -16.49 -9.20
C HIS A 39 -1.11 -15.40 -8.35
N LEU A 40 -0.28 -15.79 -7.36
CA LEU A 40 0.31 -14.87 -6.36
C LEU A 40 0.97 -13.61 -6.95
N LYS A 41 1.52 -13.69 -8.17
CA LYS A 41 2.19 -12.57 -8.85
C LYS A 41 1.24 -11.44 -9.26
N GLU A 42 -0.04 -11.73 -9.40
CA GLU A 42 -1.06 -10.77 -9.83
C GLU A 42 -1.72 -10.07 -8.62
N LEU A 43 -1.62 -10.68 -7.44
CA LEU A 43 -2.29 -10.22 -6.23
C LEU A 43 -1.48 -9.20 -5.45
N ARG A 44 -2.20 -8.36 -4.69
CA ARG A 44 -1.64 -7.46 -3.68
C ARG A 44 -2.12 -7.90 -2.31
N PHE A 45 -1.19 -8.09 -1.39
CA PHE A 45 -1.44 -8.53 -0.02
C PHE A 45 -1.38 -7.36 0.93
N ARG A 46 -2.14 -7.45 2.02
CA ARG A 46 -2.09 -6.47 3.10
C ARG A 46 -0.65 -6.29 3.57
N PHE A 47 -0.20 -5.05 3.69
CA PHE A 47 1.13 -4.78 4.25
C PHE A 47 1.18 -5.29 5.70
N PRO A 48 2.26 -5.96 6.13
CA PRO A 48 2.36 -6.48 7.48
C PRO A 48 2.64 -5.35 8.46
N PHE A 49 1.60 -4.65 8.92
CA PHE A 49 1.75 -3.62 9.95
C PHE A 49 2.03 -4.26 11.33
N PRO A 50 2.96 -3.72 12.14
CA PRO A 50 3.38 -4.35 13.39
C PRO A 50 2.27 -4.51 14.43
N GLU A 51 1.37 -3.54 14.50
CA GLU A 51 0.21 -3.56 15.38
C GLU A 51 -0.81 -4.66 15.03
N GLU A 52 -0.66 -5.29 13.88
CA GLU A 52 -1.56 -6.32 13.37
C GLU A 52 -0.97 -7.74 13.47
N ASP A 53 0.23 -7.90 14.04
CA ASP A 53 0.95 -9.19 14.05
C ASP A 53 0.13 -10.32 14.70
N SER A 54 -0.67 -10.00 15.71
CA SER A 54 -1.54 -10.95 16.41
C SER A 54 -2.87 -11.24 15.70
N ILE A 55 -3.20 -10.53 14.62
CA ILE A 55 -4.45 -10.70 13.88
C ILE A 55 -4.34 -11.90 12.96
N GLU A 56 -5.29 -12.82 13.08
CA GLU A 56 -5.39 -14.03 12.25
C GLU A 56 -5.91 -13.73 10.83
N PRO A 57 -5.69 -14.62 9.85
CA PRO A 57 -6.26 -14.49 8.51
C PRO A 57 -7.78 -14.25 8.55
N GLY A 58 -8.27 -13.29 7.76
CA GLY A 58 -9.69 -12.92 7.73
C GLY A 58 -10.16 -12.02 8.88
N GLY A 59 -9.35 -11.83 9.93
CA GLY A 59 -9.73 -11.09 11.14
C GLY A 59 -9.42 -9.60 11.13
N PHE A 60 -9.15 -8.99 9.96
CA PHE A 60 -8.81 -7.57 9.87
C PHE A 60 -10.06 -6.70 9.72
N ASP A 61 -10.22 -5.71 10.59
CA ASP A 61 -11.39 -4.81 10.56
C ASP A 61 -11.25 -3.70 9.52
N ASP A 62 -10.08 -3.04 9.47
CA ASP A 62 -9.80 -1.94 8.54
C ASP A 62 -9.27 -2.46 7.20
N PHE A 63 -10.16 -2.52 6.21
CA PHE A 63 -9.80 -2.95 4.85
C PHE A 63 -9.00 -1.89 4.07
N ASP A 64 -9.04 -0.61 4.47
CA ASP A 64 -8.31 0.49 3.82
C ASP A 64 -7.10 0.94 4.67
N ARG A 65 -6.54 0.02 5.47
CA ARG A 65 -5.38 0.31 6.30
C ARG A 65 -4.20 0.79 5.45
N GLY A 66 -3.58 1.87 5.90
CA GLY A 66 -2.34 2.36 5.34
C GLY A 66 -1.62 3.30 6.29
N LEU A 67 -0.32 3.45 6.07
CA LEU A 67 0.53 4.39 6.80
C LEU A 67 0.93 5.52 5.88
N SER A 68 0.46 6.73 6.17
CA SER A 68 0.89 7.93 5.48
C SER A 68 2.37 8.21 5.70
N VAL A 69 3.07 8.57 4.62
CA VAL A 69 4.51 8.86 4.66
C VAL A 69 4.73 10.32 4.25
N TRP A 70 5.00 11.15 5.25
CA TRP A 70 5.37 12.55 5.05
C TRP A 70 6.83 12.65 4.59
N GLY A 71 7.11 13.61 3.70
CA GLY A 71 8.44 13.79 3.11
C GLY A 71 8.76 12.86 1.95
N TYR A 72 7.88 11.91 1.61
CA TYR A 72 8.00 11.12 0.38
C TYR A 72 7.41 11.88 -0.80
N GLU A 73 8.14 11.94 -1.92
CA GLU A 73 7.67 12.53 -3.17
C GLU A 73 7.11 11.44 -4.08
N VAL A 74 5.86 11.59 -4.52
CA VAL A 74 5.25 10.64 -5.45
C VAL A 74 5.96 10.75 -6.82
N PRO A 75 6.45 9.65 -7.39
CA PRO A 75 7.15 9.69 -8.67
C PRO A 75 6.26 10.23 -9.80
N ALA A 76 6.84 11.00 -10.72
CA ALA A 76 6.10 11.70 -11.77
C ALA A 76 5.48 10.73 -12.80
N GLU A 77 6.05 9.54 -12.95
CA GLU A 77 5.59 8.46 -13.82
C GLU A 77 4.35 7.74 -13.29
N VAL A 78 3.94 8.00 -12.05
CA VAL A 78 2.71 7.42 -11.49
C VAL A 78 1.52 7.88 -12.33
N ARG A 79 0.76 6.92 -12.84
CA ARG A 79 -0.48 7.19 -13.56
C ARG A 79 -1.57 7.64 -12.60
N HIS A 80 -1.62 8.95 -12.36
CA HIS A 80 -2.61 9.56 -11.50
C HIS A 80 -4.02 9.56 -12.10
N TYR A 81 -5.03 9.51 -11.24
CA TYR A 81 -6.43 9.66 -11.60
C TYR A 81 -6.91 11.10 -11.35
N LYS A 82 -8.03 11.48 -11.97
CA LYS A 82 -8.71 12.72 -11.63
C LYS A 82 -9.45 12.56 -10.30
N VAL A 83 -9.44 13.61 -9.49
CA VAL A 83 -10.15 13.68 -8.22
C VAL A 83 -11.53 14.26 -8.47
N GLN A 84 -12.57 13.51 -8.08
CA GLN A 84 -13.96 13.88 -8.32
C GLN A 84 -14.54 14.62 -7.11
N PHE A 85 -15.17 15.76 -7.38
CA PHE A 85 -15.91 16.56 -6.43
C PHE A 85 -17.37 16.57 -6.86
N ALA A 86 -18.26 16.09 -5.98
CA ALA A 86 -19.69 16.05 -6.23
C ALA A 86 -20.39 17.12 -5.40
N SER A 87 -21.25 17.91 -6.04
CA SER A 87 -22.19 18.77 -5.31
C SER A 87 -23.35 17.92 -4.80
N ASN A 88 -23.35 17.59 -3.50
CA ASN A 88 -24.40 16.79 -2.87
C ASN A 88 -25.67 17.60 -2.54
N GLY A 89 -25.79 18.84 -3.05
CA GLY A 89 -26.99 19.65 -2.87
C GLY A 89 -28.17 19.09 -3.66
N ARG A 90 -29.38 19.10 -3.07
CA ARG A 90 -30.61 18.65 -3.75
C ARG A 90 -30.75 19.33 -5.11
N GLY A 91 -30.85 18.53 -6.17
CA GLY A 91 -31.15 18.98 -7.53
C GLY A 91 -30.01 19.64 -8.30
N LYS A 92 -28.77 19.68 -7.77
CA LYS A 92 -27.64 20.32 -8.47
C LYS A 92 -26.87 19.37 -9.38
N GLY A 93 -26.59 18.14 -8.94
CA GLY A 93 -26.03 17.07 -9.80
C GLY A 93 -24.70 17.40 -10.50
N ILE A 94 -23.93 18.39 -10.02
CA ILE A 94 -22.68 18.80 -10.65
C ILE A 94 -21.54 17.92 -10.15
N LEU A 95 -20.75 17.41 -11.10
CA LEU A 95 -19.53 16.66 -10.90
C LEU A 95 -18.36 17.45 -11.52
N VAL A 96 -17.39 17.82 -10.70
CA VAL A 96 -16.14 18.46 -11.15
C VAL A 96 -15.01 17.46 -10.97
N MET A 97 -14.19 17.27 -12.01
CA MET A 97 -13.01 16.43 -11.95
C MET A 97 -11.77 17.30 -12.13
N LEU A 98 -10.93 17.38 -11.10
CA LEU A 98 -9.65 18.08 -11.16
C LEU A 98 -8.52 17.07 -11.31
N PRO A 99 -7.40 17.43 -11.96
CA PRO A 99 -6.23 16.56 -11.96
C PRO A 99 -5.74 16.33 -10.52
N CYS A 100 -5.13 15.16 -10.27
CA CYS A 100 -4.49 14.89 -8.99
C CYS A 100 -3.42 15.94 -8.71
N PRO A 101 -3.32 16.51 -7.50
CA PRO A 101 -2.30 17.50 -7.16
C PRO A 101 -0.85 17.09 -7.45
N TYR A 102 -0.57 15.78 -7.48
CA TYR A 102 0.75 15.22 -7.73
C TYR A 102 1.03 14.92 -9.20
N SER A 103 0.01 15.03 -10.06
CA SER A 103 0.14 14.79 -11.50
C SER A 103 0.81 15.95 -12.24
N GLN A 104 1.43 15.65 -13.38
CA GLN A 104 1.96 16.69 -14.27
C GLN A 104 0.84 17.61 -14.80
N GLU A 105 -0.35 17.05 -15.11
CA GLU A 105 -1.53 17.84 -15.54
C GLU A 105 -1.89 18.94 -14.52
N ALA A 106 -1.80 18.64 -13.21
CA ALA A 106 -2.04 19.64 -12.16
C ALA A 106 -0.96 20.73 -12.14
N LYS A 107 0.32 20.37 -12.27
CA LYS A 107 1.43 21.33 -12.32
C LYS A 107 1.28 22.30 -13.49
N ASP A 108 0.90 21.78 -14.65
CA ASP A 108 0.76 22.56 -15.89
C ASP A 108 -0.52 23.43 -15.90
N SER A 109 -1.54 23.07 -15.10
CA SER A 109 -2.83 23.77 -15.07
C SER A 109 -2.81 25.13 -14.38
N GLY A 110 -1.79 25.42 -13.57
CA GLY A 110 -1.76 26.62 -12.71
C GLY A 110 -2.77 26.60 -11.56
N LEU A 111 -3.48 25.49 -11.33
CA LEU A 111 -4.40 25.33 -10.20
C LEU A 111 -3.64 25.35 -8.88
N LYS A 112 -4.20 26.04 -7.89
CA LYS A 112 -3.68 26.05 -6.52
C LYS A 112 -4.44 25.03 -5.67
N TYR A 113 -3.70 24.08 -5.13
CA TYR A 113 -4.23 23.07 -4.21
C TYR A 113 -3.99 23.52 -2.78
N MET A 114 -5.05 23.53 -1.97
CA MET A 114 -4.98 23.77 -0.54
C MET A 114 -5.44 22.51 0.19
N TYR A 115 -4.78 22.20 1.29
CA TYR A 115 -4.96 20.95 2.01
C TYR A 115 -5.48 21.24 3.42
N ASN A 116 -6.58 20.60 3.80
CA ASN A 116 -7.11 20.65 5.16
C ASN A 116 -7.41 19.21 5.62
N GLY A 117 -6.71 18.75 6.66
CA GLY A 117 -6.77 17.35 7.10
C GLY A 117 -6.17 16.34 6.11
N PHE A 118 -5.25 16.81 5.24
CA PHE A 118 -4.62 15.95 4.24
C PHE A 118 -3.73 14.90 4.90
N GLY A 119 -3.92 13.64 4.49
CA GLY A 119 -3.25 12.50 5.10
C GLY A 119 -1.77 12.40 4.79
N GLY A 120 -1.24 13.10 3.79
CA GLY A 120 0.15 13.00 3.33
C GLY A 120 0.25 12.57 1.86
N PRO A 121 1.42 12.78 1.22
CA PRO A 121 1.59 12.63 -0.23
C PRO A 121 1.45 11.20 -0.74
N ALA A 122 1.84 10.21 0.07
CA ALA A 122 1.70 8.80 -0.24
C ALA A 122 1.38 7.99 1.02
N ARG A 123 0.80 6.80 0.85
CA ARG A 123 0.61 5.84 1.94
C ARG A 123 1.20 4.49 1.56
N VAL A 124 1.91 3.84 2.49
CA VAL A 124 2.22 2.41 2.41
C VAL A 124 0.92 1.65 2.67
N VAL A 125 0.52 0.77 1.75
CA VAL A 125 -0.78 0.08 1.84
C VAL A 125 -0.67 -1.43 1.73
N GLN A 126 0.15 -1.94 0.81
CA GLN A 126 0.18 -3.35 0.44
C GLN A 126 1.60 -3.80 0.07
N GLN A 127 1.77 -5.11 -0.14
CA GLN A 127 2.93 -5.69 -0.81
C GLN A 127 2.48 -6.59 -1.94
N ARG A 128 3.33 -6.80 -2.94
CA ARG A 128 3.08 -7.79 -3.99
C ARG A 128 4.36 -8.47 -4.43
N ILE A 129 4.25 -9.61 -5.11
CA ILE A 129 5.40 -10.24 -5.73
C ILE A 129 5.73 -9.52 -7.04
N TRP A 130 6.98 -9.12 -7.20
CA TRP A 130 7.52 -8.55 -8.44
C TRP A 130 8.96 -9.05 -8.62
N ALA A 131 9.30 -9.53 -9.83
CA ALA A 131 10.62 -10.08 -10.12
C ALA A 131 11.13 -11.15 -9.11
N GLY A 132 10.22 -11.89 -8.46
CA GLY A 132 10.56 -12.94 -7.50
C GLY A 132 10.80 -12.49 -6.07
N VAL A 133 10.66 -11.19 -5.77
CA VAL A 133 10.75 -10.64 -4.41
C VAL A 133 9.44 -9.95 -4.04
N TRP A 134 9.27 -9.65 -2.75
CA TRP A 134 8.18 -8.79 -2.30
C TRP A 134 8.55 -7.33 -2.52
N VAL A 135 7.63 -6.57 -3.08
CA VAL A 135 7.79 -5.13 -3.27
C VAL A 135 6.68 -4.38 -2.58
N THR A 136 7.03 -3.21 -2.03
CA THR A 136 6.08 -2.32 -1.38
C THR A 136 5.18 -1.66 -2.41
N VAL A 137 3.88 -1.67 -2.12
CA VAL A 137 2.86 -0.95 -2.87
C VAL A 137 2.42 0.25 -2.05
N LEU A 138 2.42 1.41 -2.70
CA LEU A 138 1.94 2.66 -2.17
C LEU A 138 0.68 3.09 -2.91
N ASP A 139 -0.10 3.95 -2.28
CA ASP A 139 -1.06 4.79 -2.97
C ASP A 139 -0.62 6.26 -2.95
N CYS A 140 -1.10 7.02 -3.94
CA CYS A 140 -1.00 8.47 -3.93
C CYS A 140 -2.06 9.04 -2.98
N GLY A 141 -1.65 9.80 -1.96
CA GLY A 141 -2.58 10.38 -0.99
C GLY A 141 -3.55 11.41 -1.58
N GLY A 142 -3.29 11.91 -2.79
CA GLY A 142 -4.19 12.83 -3.50
C GLY A 142 -5.33 12.13 -4.26
N CYS A 143 -5.06 11.05 -4.99
CA CYS A 143 -6.04 10.41 -5.89
C CYS A 143 -6.23 8.90 -5.68
N GLY A 144 -5.50 8.29 -4.75
CA GLY A 144 -5.53 6.85 -4.50
C GLY A 144 -4.88 5.99 -5.59
N ALA A 145 -4.20 6.60 -6.58
CA ALA A 145 -3.47 5.85 -7.60
C ALA A 145 -2.41 4.97 -6.95
N ARG A 146 -2.50 3.64 -7.17
CA ARG A 146 -1.57 2.67 -6.59
C ARG A 146 -0.37 2.43 -7.52
N PHE A 147 0.81 2.39 -6.92
CA PHE A 147 2.07 2.12 -7.60
C PHE A 147 2.97 1.25 -6.72
N ARG A 148 3.96 0.61 -7.33
CA ARG A 148 4.94 -0.24 -6.63
C ARG A 148 6.32 0.36 -6.78
N LEU A 149 7.20 0.10 -5.82
CA LEU A 149 8.62 0.42 -5.94
C LEU A 149 9.32 -0.86 -6.42
N PRO A 150 9.86 -0.90 -7.65
CA PRO A 150 10.24 -2.17 -8.30
C PRO A 150 11.41 -2.90 -7.65
N ASP A 151 12.28 -2.17 -6.95
CA ASP A 151 13.50 -2.65 -6.32
C ASP A 151 13.83 -1.82 -5.05
N LEU A 152 14.86 -2.25 -4.33
CA LEU A 152 15.27 -1.61 -3.08
C LEU A 152 15.77 -0.17 -3.29
N ASP A 153 16.46 0.09 -4.41
CA ASP A 153 16.94 1.43 -4.75
C ASP A 153 15.77 2.41 -4.92
N SER A 154 14.72 1.96 -5.61
CA SER A 154 13.46 2.71 -5.74
C SER A 154 12.71 2.87 -4.41
N ALA A 155 12.93 1.96 -3.46
CA ALA A 155 12.37 2.03 -2.11
C ALA A 155 13.17 2.94 -1.17
N GLN A 156 14.41 3.30 -1.51
CA GLN A 156 15.27 4.09 -0.64
C GLN A 156 14.68 5.44 -0.23
N PRO A 157 14.03 6.23 -1.11
CA PRO A 157 13.40 7.49 -0.70
C PRO A 157 12.26 7.29 0.32
N LEU A 158 11.52 6.18 0.21
CA LEU A 158 10.49 5.80 1.18
C LEU A 158 11.10 5.46 2.54
N ILE A 159 12.15 4.63 2.53
CA ILE A 159 12.89 4.22 3.74
C ILE A 159 13.42 5.45 4.48
N LEU A 160 14.07 6.37 3.76
CA LEU A 160 14.60 7.60 4.34
C LEU A 160 13.50 8.49 4.93
N ALA A 161 12.36 8.62 4.25
CA ALA A 161 11.23 9.39 4.75
C ALA A 161 10.64 8.78 6.04
N LEU A 162 10.49 7.44 6.10
CA LEU A 162 10.02 6.74 7.30
C LEU A 162 10.99 6.90 8.49
N LEU A 163 12.30 6.83 8.24
CA LEU A 163 13.32 7.03 9.27
C LEU A 163 13.34 8.46 9.80
N GLU A 164 13.20 9.46 8.92
CA GLU A 164 13.10 10.86 9.36
C GLU A 164 11.81 11.08 10.16
N MET A 165 10.66 10.52 9.74
CA MET A 165 9.44 10.54 10.55
C MET A 165 9.63 9.88 11.91
N ALA A 166 10.36 8.76 11.98
CA ALA A 166 10.64 8.07 13.24
C ALA A 166 11.50 8.93 14.18
N LYS A 167 12.52 9.59 13.63
CA LYS A 167 13.37 10.53 14.36
C LYS A 167 12.56 11.71 14.90
N GLN A 168 11.72 12.34 14.08
CA GLN A 168 10.84 13.43 14.51
C GLN A 168 9.88 12.98 15.61
N ALA A 169 9.24 11.81 15.45
CA ALA A 169 8.39 11.24 16.50
C ALA A 169 9.15 10.97 17.80
N GLY A 170 10.43 10.57 17.73
CA GLY A 170 11.29 10.40 18.89
C GLY A 170 11.61 11.73 19.61
N LEU A 171 11.82 12.81 18.86
CA LEU A 171 12.02 14.15 19.41
C LEU A 171 10.76 14.68 20.11
N ASP A 172 9.58 14.33 19.60
CA ASP A 172 8.28 14.68 20.20
C ASP A 172 7.88 13.77 21.38
N ASP A 173 8.80 12.92 21.89
CA ASP A 173 8.55 11.90 22.92
C ASP A 173 7.45 10.87 22.58
N ARG A 174 7.09 10.76 21.29
CA ARG A 174 6.14 9.75 20.77
C ARG A 174 6.86 8.42 20.49
N LYS A 175 7.51 7.87 21.51
CA LYS A 175 8.39 6.68 21.42
C LYS A 175 7.73 5.46 20.78
N ALA A 176 6.44 5.23 21.05
CA ALA A 176 5.70 4.12 20.44
C ALA A 176 5.58 4.30 18.91
N ALA A 177 5.23 5.50 18.45
CA ALA A 177 5.14 5.80 17.02
C ALA A 177 6.50 5.67 16.33
N ALA A 178 7.58 6.15 16.96
CA ALA A 178 8.93 6.00 16.44
C ALA A 178 9.32 4.53 16.26
N LYS A 179 9.02 3.67 17.25
CA LYS A 179 9.25 2.21 17.15
C LYS A 179 8.45 1.58 16.01
N THR A 180 7.18 1.92 15.87
CA THR A 180 6.34 1.42 14.77
C THR A 180 6.92 1.82 13.41
N LEU A 181 7.36 3.07 13.24
CA LEU A 181 7.95 3.55 11.99
C LEU A 181 9.26 2.84 11.64
N ILE A 182 10.12 2.59 12.63
CA ILE A 182 11.36 1.80 12.45
C ILE A 182 11.02 0.37 12.02
N GLU A 183 10.06 -0.26 12.68
CA GLU A 183 9.67 -1.63 12.34
C GLU A 183 9.01 -1.72 10.95
N VAL A 184 8.18 -0.74 10.56
CA VAL A 184 7.65 -0.65 9.19
C VAL A 184 8.79 -0.51 8.18
N THR A 185 9.79 0.32 8.47
CA THR A 185 10.98 0.47 7.62
C THR A 185 11.69 -0.88 7.43
N ARG A 186 11.93 -1.61 8.52
CA ARG A 186 12.54 -2.95 8.48
C ARG A 186 11.74 -3.93 7.62
N ARG A 187 10.39 -3.87 7.68
CA ARG A 187 9.51 -4.74 6.88
C ARG A 187 9.48 -4.37 5.40
N VAL A 188 9.61 -3.08 5.08
CA VAL A 188 9.84 -2.63 3.70
C VAL A 188 11.12 -3.26 3.18
N GLU A 189 12.25 -3.11 3.87
CA GLU A 189 13.55 -3.67 3.46
C GLU A 189 13.53 -5.21 3.35
N ALA A 190 12.90 -5.88 4.32
CA ALA A 190 12.80 -7.34 4.35
C ALA A 190 12.04 -7.89 3.13
N GLY A 191 11.07 -7.13 2.60
CA GLY A 191 10.35 -7.51 1.38
C GLY A 191 11.27 -7.70 0.18
N TYR A 192 12.19 -6.76 -0.03
CA TYR A 192 13.13 -6.79 -1.16
C TYR A 192 14.26 -7.81 -0.98
N SER A 193 14.53 -8.21 0.27
CA SER A 193 15.61 -9.15 0.60
C SER A 193 15.14 -10.62 0.64
N THR A 194 13.83 -10.84 0.78
CA THR A 194 13.27 -12.18 0.97
C THR A 194 12.69 -12.71 -0.35
N PRO A 195 13.19 -13.84 -0.88
CA PRO A 195 12.57 -14.50 -2.03
C PRO A 195 11.10 -14.80 -1.75
N ALA A 196 10.23 -14.40 -2.68
CA ALA A 196 8.82 -14.70 -2.56
C ALA A 196 8.54 -16.19 -2.80
N PRO A 197 7.45 -16.75 -2.23
CA PRO A 197 7.03 -18.12 -2.51
C PRO A 197 6.88 -18.35 -4.02
N GLY A 198 7.38 -19.46 -4.53
CA GLY A 198 7.31 -19.78 -5.97
C GLY A 198 8.29 -18.99 -6.85
N ALA A 199 9.21 -18.22 -6.28
CA ALA A 199 10.39 -17.73 -6.98
C ALA A 199 11.40 -18.87 -7.24
N GLY A 200 10.97 -19.93 -7.92
CA GLY A 200 11.92 -20.84 -8.57
C GLY A 200 12.79 -20.01 -9.51
N ARG A 201 14.11 -20.25 -9.48
CA ARG A 201 15.13 -19.48 -10.23
C ARG A 201 14.63 -19.16 -11.65
N ALA A 202 14.09 -17.96 -11.84
CA ALA A 202 13.75 -17.49 -13.17
C ALA A 202 15.08 -17.25 -13.88
N SER A 203 15.40 -18.11 -14.85
CA SER A 203 16.50 -17.84 -15.77
C SER A 203 16.21 -16.49 -16.44
N PRO A 204 17.13 -15.52 -16.39
CA PRO A 204 16.89 -14.19 -16.97
C PRO A 204 16.69 -14.37 -18.47
N ARG A 205 15.45 -14.20 -18.94
CA ARG A 205 15.21 -14.00 -20.36
C ARG A 205 15.47 -12.53 -20.64
N LEU A 206 16.59 -12.29 -21.34
CA LEU A 206 16.95 -11.05 -22.03
C LEU A 206 15.90 -10.71 -23.09
#